data_AF-A0A3M1D1W7-F1
#
_entry.id   AF-A0A3M1D1W7-F1
#
_cell.length_a   1.000
_cell.length_b   1.000
_cell.length_c   1.000
_cell.angle_alpha   90.00
_cell.angle_beta   90.00
_cell.angle_gamma   90.00
#
_symmetry.space_group_name_H-M   'P 1'
#
loop_
_entity.id
_entity.type
_entity.pdbx_description
1 polymer ?
#
loop_
_entity_poly.entity_id
_entity_poly.type
_entity_poly.pdbx_seq_one_letter_code
_entity_poly.pdbx_strand_id
1 'polypeptide(L)'
;AACLAWLLFCCHTAMAGVRSPTTSAGAVRQKKNSPPPGFVEMSALGVMSNRDGNAVILRQADGKRLLPIWIGATEAYVIQLRLNRQRFQRPLTHDLLDEVIKRMGGRVVEVRVDDLKQNTFLGKVYIKTRNELLVFDARPSDSIALAVGNGVPIYVSLHVLDQAGIDAEPHHEGKQQPEKSPLEEVLQPAPDEQTL
;
A
#
# COMPACT_ATOMS: atom_id res chain seq x y z
N ALA A 1 72.21 16.56 -8.62
CA ALA A 1 72.81 17.85 -9.03
C ALA A 1 72.85 17.90 -10.55
N ALA A 2 72.16 18.88 -11.16
CA ALA A 2 72.14 19.37 -12.56
C ALA A 2 70.69 19.81 -12.88
N CYS A 3 70.31 21.07 -12.66
CA CYS A 3 70.30 22.21 -13.61
C CYS A 3 69.28 22.03 -14.76
N LEU A 4 68.14 22.76 -14.73
CA LEU A 4 67.85 24.04 -15.45
C LEU A 4 67.77 23.84 -16.97
N ALA A 5 66.79 24.28 -17.76
CA ALA A 5 65.62 25.16 -17.67
C ALA A 5 64.68 24.72 -18.83
N TRP A 6 63.44 25.20 -18.93
CA TRP A 6 63.00 26.14 -19.98
C TRP A 6 61.56 26.58 -19.66
N LEU A 7 61.33 27.89 -19.81
CA LEU A 7 60.11 28.60 -19.48
C LEU A 7 59.02 28.46 -20.56
N LEU A 8 57.77 28.49 -20.08
CA LEU A 8 56.59 29.20 -20.60
C LEU A 8 56.31 29.15 -22.12
N PHE A 9 55.19 28.51 -22.48
CA PHE A 9 54.24 29.13 -23.40
C PHE A 9 52.80 28.73 -23.02
N CYS A 10 52.03 29.73 -22.63
CA CYS A 10 50.60 29.67 -22.40
C CYS A 10 49.92 29.98 -23.74
N CYS A 11 49.07 29.10 -24.28
CA CYS A 11 47.96 29.55 -25.13
C CYS A 11 46.86 28.48 -25.22
N HIS A 12 45.65 28.94 -24.95
CA HIS A 12 44.39 28.22 -25.04
C HIS A 12 44.20 27.45 -26.36
N THR A 13 43.72 26.21 -26.28
CA THR A 13 42.86 25.69 -27.34
C THR A 13 41.78 24.77 -26.76
N ALA A 14 40.55 25.13 -27.11
CA ALA A 14 39.25 24.61 -26.72
C ALA A 14 39.16 23.08 -26.53
N MET A 15 38.60 22.68 -25.38
CA MET A 15 37.99 21.38 -25.16
C MET A 15 36.72 21.27 -26.03
N ALA A 16 36.78 20.45 -27.08
CA ALA A 16 35.59 20.06 -27.83
C ALA A 16 34.78 19.04 -27.00
N GLY A 17 33.70 19.51 -26.40
CA GLY A 17 32.75 18.70 -25.65
C GLY A 17 31.96 17.76 -26.55
N VAL A 18 32.12 16.45 -26.33
CA VAL A 18 31.17 15.44 -26.78
C VAL A 18 29.96 15.52 -25.85
N ARG A 19 28.91 16.22 -26.31
CA ARG A 19 27.59 16.24 -25.65
C ARG A 19 26.91 14.89 -25.92
N SER A 20 26.75 14.09 -24.87
CA SER A 20 25.83 12.97 -24.85
C SER A 20 24.39 13.48 -25.05
N PRO A 21 23.56 12.79 -25.86
CA PRO A 21 22.16 13.14 -25.95
C PRO A 21 21.50 12.80 -24.61
N THR A 22 21.17 13.83 -23.85
CA THR A 22 20.27 13.75 -22.70
C THR A 22 18.85 13.59 -23.26
N THR A 23 18.49 12.36 -23.60
CA THR A 23 17.09 12.00 -23.79
C THR A 23 16.44 12.03 -22.42
N SER A 24 15.81 13.15 -22.07
CA SER A 24 14.92 13.23 -20.92
C SER A 24 13.85 12.17 -21.10
N ALA A 25 13.96 11.07 -20.35
CA ALA A 25 12.93 10.08 -20.24
C ALA A 25 11.68 10.78 -19.70
N GLY A 26 10.75 11.11 -20.60
CA GLY A 26 9.41 11.49 -20.22
C GLY A 26 8.84 10.35 -19.40
N ALA A 27 8.67 10.57 -18.10
CA ALA A 27 7.98 9.65 -17.23
C ALA A 27 6.59 9.44 -17.83
N VAL A 28 6.37 8.28 -18.43
CA VAL A 28 5.04 7.83 -18.86
C VAL A 28 4.21 7.79 -17.59
N ARG A 29 3.43 8.84 -17.35
CA ARG A 29 2.47 8.93 -16.26
C ARG A 29 1.53 7.75 -16.44
N GLN A 30 1.72 6.69 -15.64
CA GLN A 30 0.85 5.54 -15.69
C GLN A 30 -0.58 6.04 -15.48
N LYS A 31 -1.45 5.78 -16.47
CA LYS A 31 -2.87 6.11 -16.39
C LYS A 31 -3.37 5.44 -15.12
N LYS A 32 -3.78 6.22 -14.11
CA LYS A 32 -4.36 5.67 -12.89
C LYS A 32 -5.59 4.87 -13.33
N ASN A 33 -5.57 3.55 -13.12
CA ASN A 33 -6.72 2.71 -13.46
C ASN A 33 -7.91 3.25 -12.67
N SER A 34 -9.03 3.48 -13.35
CA SER A 34 -10.28 3.81 -12.67
C SER A 34 -10.83 2.56 -11.97
N PRO A 35 -11.52 2.70 -10.84
CA PRO A 35 -12.16 1.57 -10.18
C PRO A 35 -13.11 0.82 -11.13
N PRO A 36 -13.15 -0.52 -11.08
CA PRO A 36 -14.15 -1.29 -11.79
C PRO A 36 -15.59 -0.92 -11.37
N PRO A 37 -16.61 -1.17 -12.20
CA PRO A 37 -18.01 -0.92 -11.83
C PRO A 37 -18.38 -1.66 -10.53
N GLY A 38 -18.97 -0.93 -9.58
CA GLY A 38 -19.34 -1.47 -8.26
C GLY A 38 -18.20 -1.51 -7.24
N PHE A 39 -17.04 -0.94 -7.55
CA PHE A 39 -15.88 -0.87 -6.66
C PHE A 39 -15.45 0.57 -6.39
N VAL A 40 -14.80 0.78 -5.23
CA VAL A 40 -14.13 2.02 -4.86
C VAL A 40 -12.65 1.77 -4.58
N GLU A 41 -11.81 2.76 -4.89
CA GLU A 41 -10.38 2.73 -4.54
C GLU A 41 -10.19 3.06 -3.07
N MET A 42 -9.41 2.22 -2.38
CA MET A 42 -9.07 2.37 -0.97
C MET A 42 -7.55 2.46 -0.80
N SER A 43 -7.11 3.13 0.25
CA SER A 43 -5.71 3.19 0.69
C SER A 43 -5.56 2.56 2.07
N ALA A 44 -4.56 1.72 2.26
CA ALA A 44 -4.21 1.19 3.58
C ALA A 44 -3.54 2.29 4.41
N LEU A 45 -4.20 2.72 5.49
CA LEU A 45 -3.69 3.77 6.38
C LEU A 45 -2.63 3.24 7.34
N GLY A 46 -2.87 2.05 7.89
CA GLY A 46 -2.13 1.54 9.02
C GLY A 46 -2.71 0.24 9.55
N VAL A 47 -1.98 -0.35 10.47
CA VAL A 47 -2.45 -1.48 11.28
C VAL A 47 -2.73 -0.97 12.69
N MET A 48 -3.89 -1.32 13.22
CA MET A 48 -4.27 -1.09 14.60
C MET A 48 -4.22 -2.40 15.37
N SER A 49 -3.69 -2.34 16.59
CA SER A 49 -3.60 -3.48 17.49
C SER A 49 -4.21 -3.11 18.84
N ASN A 50 -5.14 -3.91 19.32
CA ASN A 50 -5.75 -3.77 20.65
C ASN A 50 -5.82 -5.14 21.36
N ARG A 51 -6.59 -5.24 22.44
CA ARG A 51 -6.77 -6.50 23.17
C ARG A 51 -7.54 -7.56 22.37
N ASP A 52 -8.38 -7.13 21.43
CA ASP A 52 -9.29 -7.99 20.66
C ASP A 52 -8.63 -8.53 19.39
N GLY A 53 -7.53 -7.93 18.94
CA GLY A 53 -6.74 -8.43 17.84
C GLY A 53 -6.03 -7.34 17.06
N ASN A 54 -5.78 -7.62 15.77
CA ASN A 54 -5.17 -6.68 14.84
C ASN A 54 -6.10 -6.43 13.67
N ALA A 55 -6.18 -5.19 13.20
CA ALA A 55 -6.94 -4.81 12.03
C ALA A 55 -6.11 -3.93 11.10
N VAL A 56 -6.19 -4.16 9.79
CA VAL A 56 -5.71 -3.19 8.80
C VAL A 56 -6.86 -2.23 8.49
N ILE A 57 -6.57 -0.94 8.52
CA ILE A 57 -7.57 0.10 8.24
C ILE A 57 -7.41 0.57 6.80
N LEU A 58 -8.43 0.33 5.98
CA LEU A 58 -8.53 0.87 4.63
C LEU A 58 -9.37 2.15 4.65
N ARG A 59 -8.96 3.19 3.90
CA ARG A 59 -9.69 4.46 3.77
C ARG A 59 -10.06 4.71 2.32
N GLN A 60 -11.30 5.10 2.07
CA GLN A 60 -11.76 5.51 0.75
C GLN A 60 -11.04 6.78 0.30
N ALA A 61 -10.78 6.91 -1.00
CA ALA A 61 -10.06 8.06 -1.56
C ALA A 61 -10.68 9.43 -1.25
N ASP A 62 -12.00 9.52 -1.05
CA ASP A 62 -12.69 10.75 -0.65
C ASP A 62 -12.60 11.04 0.87
N GLY A 63 -12.03 10.10 1.61
CA GLY A 63 -11.78 10.17 3.04
C GLY A 63 -12.99 9.95 3.94
N LYS A 64 -14.16 9.64 3.37
CA LYS A 64 -15.45 9.58 4.09
C LYS A 64 -15.73 8.24 4.74
N ARG A 65 -15.15 7.16 4.24
CA ARG A 65 -15.38 5.80 4.74
C ARG A 65 -14.07 5.14 5.12
N LEU A 66 -14.11 4.41 6.22
CA LEU A 66 -13.06 3.50 6.65
C LEU A 66 -13.60 2.08 6.60
N LEU A 67 -12.73 1.11 6.33
CA LEU A 67 -13.04 -0.31 6.40
C LEU A 67 -11.96 -1.01 7.25
N PRO A 68 -12.26 -1.37 8.50
CA PRO A 68 -11.40 -2.22 9.30
C PRO A 68 -11.52 -3.68 8.82
N ILE A 69 -10.39 -4.34 8.58
CA ILE A 69 -10.34 -5.78 8.28
C ILE A 69 -9.46 -6.46 9.34
N TRP A 70 -10.08 -7.30 10.16
CA TRP A 70 -9.40 -8.07 11.21
C TRP A 70 -8.51 -9.14 10.60
N ILE A 71 -7.27 -9.22 11.08
CA ILE A 71 -6.20 -10.06 10.57
C ILE A 71 -5.36 -10.63 11.71
N GLY A 72 -4.63 -11.71 11.43
CA GLY A 72 -3.69 -12.29 12.38
C GLY A 72 -2.48 -11.37 12.64
N ALA A 73 -1.80 -11.62 13.75
CA ALA A 73 -0.63 -10.84 14.17
C ALA A 73 0.51 -10.89 13.15
N THR A 74 0.73 -12.04 12.50
CA THR A 74 1.76 -12.21 11.49
C THR A 74 1.45 -11.39 10.23
N GLU A 75 0.20 -11.43 9.78
CA GLU A 75 -0.24 -10.63 8.63
C GLU A 75 -0.14 -9.12 8.92
N ALA A 76 -0.59 -8.71 10.10
CA ALA A 76 -0.48 -7.34 10.60
C ALA A 76 0.97 -6.84 10.57
N TYR A 77 1.90 -7.64 11.10
CA TYR A 77 3.32 -7.31 11.10
C TYR A 77 3.87 -7.10 9.68
N VAL A 78 3.56 -8.01 8.74
CA VAL A 78 4.05 -7.90 7.36
C VAL A 78 3.47 -6.67 6.64
N ILE A 79 2.18 -6.38 6.81
CA ILE A 79 1.56 -5.19 6.23
C ILE A 79 2.20 -3.92 6.79
N GLN A 80 2.41 -3.85 8.11
CA GLN A 80 3.05 -2.70 8.75
C GLN A 80 4.48 -2.46 8.24
N LEU A 81 5.27 -3.53 8.08
CA LEU A 81 6.61 -3.44 7.50
C LEU A 81 6.58 -2.88 6.07
N ARG A 82 5.64 -3.34 5.25
CA ARG A 82 5.48 -2.88 3.86
C ARG A 82 4.99 -1.43 3.78
N LEU A 83 4.06 -1.03 4.65
CA LEU A 83 3.64 0.37 4.78
C LEU A 83 4.82 1.28 5.13
N ASN A 84 5.68 0.84 6.05
CA ASN A 84 6.91 1.53 6.45
C ASN A 84 8.03 1.44 5.41
N ARG A 85 7.82 0.70 4.31
CA ARG A 85 8.81 0.40 3.26
C ARG A 85 10.10 -0.20 3.81
N GLN A 86 10.01 -0.93 4.92
CA GLN A 86 11.15 -1.58 5.55
C GLN A 86 11.57 -2.80 4.72
N ARG A 87 12.89 -2.93 4.50
CA ARG A 87 13.48 -4.05 3.75
C ARG A 87 14.51 -4.78 4.60
N PHE A 88 14.53 -6.10 4.48
CA PHE A 88 15.46 -6.97 5.19
C PHE A 88 16.54 -7.51 4.24
N GLN A 89 17.66 -7.97 4.79
CA GLN A 89 18.74 -8.59 4.00
C GLN A 89 18.30 -9.88 3.31
N ARG A 90 17.37 -10.62 3.94
CA ARG A 90 16.74 -11.83 3.39
C ARG A 90 15.28 -11.51 3.06
N PRO A 91 14.75 -11.95 1.92
CA PRO A 91 13.37 -11.68 1.54
C PRO A 91 12.41 -12.38 2.48
N LEU A 92 11.33 -11.69 2.87
CA LEU A 92 10.19 -12.31 3.54
C LEU A 92 9.29 -13.01 2.51
N THR A 93 8.25 -13.71 2.98
CA THR A 93 7.35 -14.51 2.13
C THR A 93 6.75 -13.70 0.98
N HIS A 94 6.20 -12.51 1.25
CA HIS A 94 5.60 -11.68 0.21
C HIS A 94 6.67 -11.08 -0.74
N ASP A 95 7.90 -10.85 -0.25
CA ASP A 95 9.00 -10.37 -1.11
C ASP A 95 9.46 -11.47 -2.07
N LEU A 96 9.54 -12.71 -1.57
CA LEU A 96 9.80 -13.89 -2.37
C LEU A 96 8.70 -14.10 -3.41
N LEU A 97 7.43 -13.95 -3.03
CA LEU A 97 6.30 -14.07 -3.95
C LEU A 97 6.35 -13.01 -5.06
N ASP A 98 6.65 -11.75 -4.72
CA ASP A 98 6.82 -10.67 -5.69
C ASP A 98 7.92 -11.01 -6.72
N GLU A 99 9.06 -11.53 -6.25
CA GLU A 99 10.18 -11.92 -7.12
C GLU A 99 9.82 -13.14 -8.00
N VAL A 100 9.08 -14.13 -7.46
CA VAL A 100 8.59 -15.28 -8.24
C VAL A 100 7.65 -14.81 -9.36
N ILE A 101 6.65 -13.99 -9.03
CA ILE A 101 5.71 -13.42 -10.01
C ILE A 101 6.47 -12.69 -11.11
N LYS A 102 7.42 -11.83 -10.73
CA LYS A 102 8.23 -11.05 -11.66
C LYS A 102 9.08 -11.92 -12.58
N ARG A 103 9.76 -12.94 -12.05
CA ARG A 103 10.61 -13.86 -12.84
C ARG A 103 9.80 -14.72 -13.79
N MET A 104 8.55 -15.05 -13.44
CA MET A 104 7.61 -15.72 -14.34
C MET A 104 6.99 -14.78 -15.38
N GLY A 105 7.41 -13.50 -15.43
CA GLY A 105 6.94 -12.52 -16.41
C GLY A 105 5.58 -11.90 -16.06
N GLY A 106 5.13 -12.06 -14.82
CA GLY A 106 3.92 -11.42 -14.28
C GLY A 106 4.21 -10.14 -13.53
N ARG A 107 3.16 -9.36 -13.28
CA ARG A 107 3.15 -8.25 -12.32
C ARG A 107 1.80 -8.18 -11.63
N VAL A 108 1.77 -7.97 -10.32
CA VAL A 108 0.53 -7.59 -9.63
C VAL A 108 0.10 -6.24 -10.21
N VAL A 109 -1.18 -6.09 -10.54
CA VAL A 109 -1.72 -4.85 -11.15
C VAL A 109 -2.80 -4.19 -10.32
N GLU A 110 -3.53 -4.97 -9.53
CA GLU A 110 -4.52 -4.52 -8.57
C GLU A 110 -4.86 -5.68 -7.63
N VAL A 111 -5.49 -5.36 -6.52
CA VAL A 111 -6.15 -6.34 -5.67
C VAL A 111 -7.55 -5.89 -5.36
N ARG A 112 -8.42 -6.83 -5.03
CA ARG A 112 -9.82 -6.53 -4.69
C ARG A 112 -10.23 -7.23 -3.41
N VAL A 113 -11.07 -6.56 -2.62
CA VAL A 113 -11.91 -7.20 -1.60
C VAL A 113 -13.31 -7.23 -2.18
N ASP A 114 -13.71 -8.41 -2.66
CA ASP A 114 -14.89 -8.57 -3.52
C ASP A 114 -16.18 -8.74 -2.71
N ASP A 115 -16.10 -9.49 -1.60
CA ASP A 115 -17.29 -9.99 -0.90
C ASP A 115 -17.03 -10.19 0.60
N LEU A 116 -18.12 -10.32 1.36
CA LEU A 116 -18.12 -10.60 2.80
C LEU A 116 -19.19 -11.66 3.08
N LYS A 117 -18.76 -12.89 3.40
CA LYS A 117 -19.66 -14.01 3.68
C LYS A 117 -19.42 -14.53 5.07
N GLN A 118 -20.48 -14.63 5.88
CA GLN A 118 -20.38 -15.16 7.26
C GLN A 118 -19.23 -14.51 8.04
N ASN A 119 -19.13 -13.18 7.96
CA ASN A 119 -18.08 -12.39 8.59
C ASN A 119 -16.64 -12.66 8.08
N THR A 120 -16.50 -13.30 6.92
CA THR A 120 -15.23 -13.58 6.25
C THR A 120 -15.12 -12.81 4.95
N PHE A 121 -14.17 -11.88 4.90
CA PHE A 121 -13.85 -11.11 3.70
C PHE A 121 -13.14 -11.97 2.65
N LEU A 122 -13.53 -11.83 1.39
CA LEU A 122 -12.93 -12.53 0.25
C LEU A 122 -12.08 -11.56 -0.58
N GLY A 123 -10.81 -11.92 -0.78
CA GLY A 123 -9.84 -11.11 -1.53
C GLY A 123 -9.46 -11.76 -2.87
N LYS A 124 -8.98 -10.93 -3.80
CA LYS A 124 -8.40 -11.39 -5.05
C LYS A 124 -7.16 -10.60 -5.42
N VAL A 125 -6.20 -11.31 -6.01
CA VAL A 125 -4.98 -10.72 -6.58
C VAL A 125 -5.03 -10.83 -8.08
N TYR A 126 -4.90 -9.70 -8.77
CA TYR A 126 -4.88 -9.63 -10.23
C TYR A 126 -3.44 -9.50 -10.69
N ILE A 127 -2.99 -10.47 -11.48
CA ILE A 127 -1.63 -10.55 -12.01
C ILE A 127 -1.70 -10.45 -13.54
N LYS A 128 -1.09 -9.41 -14.10
CA LYS A 128 -0.97 -9.26 -15.55
C LYS A 128 0.29 -9.93 -16.04
N THR A 129 0.15 -10.85 -17.00
CA THR A 129 1.26 -11.40 -17.77
C THR A 129 1.25 -10.79 -19.18
N ARG A 130 2.10 -11.29 -20.09
CA ARG A 130 2.08 -10.85 -21.50
C ARG A 130 0.78 -11.24 -22.23
N ASN A 131 0.19 -12.37 -21.85
CA ASN A 131 -0.85 -13.01 -22.63
C ASN A 131 -2.23 -12.78 -22.04
N GLU A 132 -2.33 -12.59 -20.72
CA GLU A 132 -3.61 -12.56 -20.02
C GLU A 132 -3.55 -11.85 -18.67
N LEU A 133 -4.74 -11.67 -18.08
CA LEU A 133 -4.94 -11.21 -16.72
C LEU A 133 -5.36 -12.42 -15.87
N LEU A 134 -4.46 -12.88 -15.02
CA LEU A 134 -4.72 -13.98 -14.08
C LEU A 134 -5.36 -13.43 -12.82
N VAL A 135 -6.33 -14.16 -12.29
CA VAL A 135 -7.05 -13.79 -11.07
C VAL A 135 -6.92 -14.94 -10.07
N PHE A 136 -6.39 -14.63 -8.90
CA PHE A 136 -6.19 -15.60 -7.82
C PHE A 136 -7.06 -15.25 -6.64
N ASP A 137 -7.76 -16.25 -6.10
CA ASP A 137 -8.39 -16.14 -4.79
C ASP A 137 -7.31 -16.00 -3.71
N ALA A 138 -7.53 -15.10 -2.76
CA ALA A 138 -6.58 -14.82 -1.71
C ALA A 138 -7.27 -14.24 -0.47
N ARG A 139 -6.66 -14.44 0.70
CA ARG A 139 -7.10 -13.69 1.88
C ARG A 139 -6.88 -12.19 1.65
N PRO A 140 -7.75 -11.32 2.20
CA PRO A 140 -7.56 -9.87 2.10
C PRO A 140 -6.22 -9.41 2.66
N SER A 141 -5.74 -10.01 3.75
CA SER A 141 -4.42 -9.71 4.33
C SER A 141 -3.27 -9.87 3.34
N ASP A 142 -3.23 -11.01 2.64
CA ASP A 142 -2.21 -11.32 1.65
C ASP A 142 -2.31 -10.40 0.43
N SER A 143 -3.55 -10.16 -0.01
CA SER A 143 -3.85 -9.24 -1.12
C SER A 143 -3.38 -7.82 -0.80
N ILE A 144 -3.71 -7.30 0.38
CA ILE A 144 -3.31 -5.97 0.83
C ILE A 144 -1.80 -5.88 1.00
N ALA A 145 -1.14 -6.90 1.56
CA ALA A 145 0.32 -6.93 1.68
C ALA A 145 1.02 -6.86 0.31
N LEU A 146 0.52 -7.60 -0.69
CA LEU A 146 1.02 -7.49 -2.07
C LEU A 146 0.75 -6.11 -2.66
N ALA A 147 -0.45 -5.55 -2.45
CA ALA A 147 -0.81 -4.26 -3.01
C ALA A 147 0.05 -3.11 -2.46
N VAL A 148 0.21 -3.06 -1.14
CA VAL A 148 1.04 -2.07 -0.46
C VAL A 148 2.50 -2.19 -0.90
N GLY A 149 3.04 -3.41 -0.96
CA GLY A 149 4.45 -3.62 -1.33
C GLY A 149 4.76 -3.28 -2.80
N ASN A 150 3.80 -3.51 -3.71
CA ASN A 150 3.94 -3.20 -5.14
C ASN A 150 3.44 -1.80 -5.52
N GLY A 151 2.77 -1.09 -4.61
CA GLY A 151 2.17 0.23 -4.89
C GLY A 151 1.05 0.17 -5.93
N VAL A 152 0.25 -0.89 -5.92
CA VAL A 152 -0.90 -1.08 -6.83
C VAL A 152 -2.22 -0.79 -6.13
N PRO A 153 -3.28 -0.41 -6.87
CA PRO A 153 -4.55 -0.05 -6.26
C PRO A 153 -5.19 -1.22 -5.51
N ILE A 154 -5.80 -0.89 -4.37
CA ILE A 154 -6.71 -1.76 -3.62
C ILE A 154 -8.12 -1.29 -3.94
N TYR A 155 -8.94 -2.19 -4.48
CA TYR A 155 -10.36 -1.92 -4.68
C TYR A 155 -11.20 -2.70 -3.68
N VAL A 156 -12.30 -2.10 -3.25
CA VAL A 156 -13.27 -2.76 -2.37
C VAL A 156 -14.64 -2.61 -3.01
N SER A 157 -15.44 -3.68 -3.02
CA SER A 157 -16.79 -3.61 -3.56
C SER A 157 -17.66 -2.70 -2.69
N LEU A 158 -18.58 -1.95 -3.32
CA LEU A 158 -19.50 -1.08 -2.61
C LEU A 158 -20.32 -1.86 -1.58
N HIS A 159 -20.76 -3.07 -1.92
CA HIS A 159 -21.50 -3.94 -1.02
C HIS A 159 -20.72 -4.28 0.26
N VAL A 160 -19.45 -4.64 0.14
CA VAL A 160 -18.58 -4.90 1.31
C VAL A 160 -18.45 -3.64 2.17
N LEU A 161 -18.28 -2.48 1.52
CA LEU A 161 -18.20 -1.21 2.23
C LEU A 161 -19.51 -0.87 2.94
N ASP A 162 -20.66 -1.12 2.33
CA ASP A 162 -21.98 -0.89 2.91
C ASP A 162 -22.26 -1.81 4.11
N GLN A 163 -21.72 -3.02 4.11
CA GLN A 163 -21.91 -3.98 5.20
C GLN A 163 -20.97 -3.76 6.40
N ALA A 164 -19.70 -3.40 6.15
CA ALA A 164 -18.65 -3.40 7.17
C ALA A 164 -17.85 -2.09 7.24
N GLY A 165 -18.09 -1.16 6.34
CA GLY A 165 -17.47 0.16 6.36
C GLY A 165 -18.14 1.08 7.38
N ILE A 166 -17.33 1.92 8.00
CA ILE A 166 -17.75 2.95 8.96
C ILE A 166 -17.54 4.34 8.36
N ASP A 167 -18.39 5.29 8.73
CA ASP A 167 -18.20 6.68 8.36
C ASP A 167 -17.01 7.26 9.14
N ALA A 168 -16.17 8.02 8.44
CA ALA A 168 -15.10 8.79 9.06
C ALA A 168 -15.71 10.06 9.63
N GLU A 169 -15.74 10.18 10.96
CA GLU A 169 -16.17 11.43 11.62
C GLU A 169 -15.38 12.62 11.07
N PRO A 170 -16.04 13.74 10.73
CA PRO A 170 -15.33 14.96 10.34
C PRO A 170 -14.56 15.46 11.55
N HIS A 171 -13.23 15.57 11.42
CA HIS A 171 -12.42 16.32 12.37
C HIS A 171 -12.89 17.78 12.36
N HIS A 172 -13.76 18.15 13.31
CA HIS A 172 -14.00 19.54 13.64
C HIS A 172 -12.74 20.08 14.32
N GLU A 173 -12.00 20.97 13.63
CA GLU A 173 -10.95 21.80 14.24
C GLU A 173 -11.61 22.79 15.22
N GLY A 174 -11.90 22.32 16.43
CA GLY A 174 -12.42 23.11 17.54
C GLY A 174 -11.54 22.91 18.78
N LYS A 175 -10.84 23.98 19.15
CA LYS A 175 -10.09 24.23 20.42
C LYS A 175 -10.02 23.06 21.44
N GLN A 176 -8.79 22.59 21.63
CA GLN A 176 -8.26 21.76 22.73
C GLN A 176 -9.15 21.58 23.97
N GLN A 177 -9.72 20.38 24.09
CA GLN A 177 -9.77 19.58 25.32
C GLN A 177 -9.33 18.15 24.95
N PRO A 178 -8.71 17.37 25.86
CA PRO A 178 -8.27 16.01 25.55
C PRO A 178 -9.51 15.10 25.54
N GLU A 179 -10.26 15.16 24.45
CA GLU A 179 -11.34 14.22 24.17
C GLU A 179 -10.73 12.93 23.62
N LYS A 180 -11.19 11.82 24.20
CA LYS A 180 -10.79 10.47 23.85
C LYS A 180 -11.01 10.22 22.35
N SER A 181 -10.10 9.45 21.76
CA SER A 181 -10.15 9.13 20.34
C SER A 181 -11.51 8.49 20.01
N PRO A 182 -12.14 8.81 18.87
CA PRO A 182 -13.37 8.14 18.40
C PRO A 182 -13.25 6.60 18.35
N LEU A 183 -12.01 6.09 18.36
CA LEU A 183 -11.68 4.67 18.45
C LEU A 183 -12.01 4.03 19.82
N GLU A 184 -12.17 4.81 20.89
CA GLU A 184 -12.57 4.32 22.22
C GLU A 184 -14.09 4.23 22.39
N GLU A 185 -14.88 4.94 21.60
CA GLU A 185 -16.35 4.95 21.72
C GLU A 185 -17.01 3.71 21.08
N VAL A 186 -16.39 3.15 20.05
CA VAL A 186 -16.80 1.88 19.43
C VAL A 186 -16.64 0.69 20.41
N LEU A 187 -15.94 0.88 21.52
CA LEU A 187 -15.54 -0.17 22.46
C LEU A 187 -16.41 -0.27 23.73
N GLN A 188 -17.66 0.21 23.75
CA GLN A 188 -18.52 0.01 24.93
C GLN A 188 -19.29 -1.32 24.88
N PRO A 189 -19.06 -2.25 25.83
CA PRO A 189 -19.83 -3.49 25.89
C PRO A 189 -21.27 -3.26 26.34
N ALA A 190 -22.19 -4.13 25.91
CA ALA A 190 -23.55 -4.20 26.44
C ALA A 190 -23.52 -4.42 27.97
N PRO A 191 -24.52 -3.93 28.74
CA PRO A 191 -24.53 -4.09 30.18
C PRO A 191 -24.63 -5.57 30.55
N ASP A 192 -23.66 -6.05 31.32
CA ASP A 192 -23.63 -7.41 31.86
C ASP A 192 -24.88 -7.67 32.72
N GLU A 193 -25.67 -8.66 32.34
CA GLU A 193 -26.74 -9.21 33.17
C GLU A 193 -26.10 -10.09 34.24
N GLN A 194 -25.68 -9.46 35.35
CA GLN A 194 -25.44 -10.16 36.60
C GLN A 194 -26.77 -10.71 37.11
N THR A 195 -26.99 -12.03 37.06
CA THR A 195 -27.87 -12.72 38.01
C THR A 195 -27.49 -14.21 38.13
N LEU A 196 -27.07 -14.56 39.36
CA LEU A 196 -26.88 -15.86 40.03
C LEU A 196 -25.54 -16.59 39.85
#